data_AF-A0A4U6XJG8-F1
#
_entry.id   AF-A0A4U6XJG8-F1
#
_cell.length_a   1.000
_cell.length_b   1.000
_cell.length_c   1.000
_cell.angle_alpha   90.00
_cell.angle_beta   90.00
_cell.angle_gamma   90.00
#
_symmetry.space_group_name_H-M   'P 1'
#
loop_
_entity.id
_entity.type
_entity.pdbx_description
1 polymer ?
#
loop_
_entity_poly.entity_id
_entity_poly.type
_entity_poly.pdbx_seq_one_letter_code
_entity_poly.pdbx_strand_id
1 'polypeptide(L)'
;MLLSRSRLASFALMTSLVNGLLIPSSAMTTTSPSLILDPQAGGRSSGSLAPMARQPVKCHSESDFPGHADVNYGMQMEAVDAFCEGKDLGTTLSTLHDPADGRFPITYKERKRWKDWPHRINYDFFVEWVWGCRTTSQFQSVGLPLGRGGVSCHTIMRDNYLQCNNGGVGGSTQVGCLLFTFTGAKGGRCILTEEELKLRTIYDKEHGITRPKSSCGM
;
A
#
# COMPACT_ATOMS: atom_id res chain seq x y z
N MET A 1 30.02 -34.36 -43.47
CA MET A 1 29.96 -34.62 -44.93
C MET A 1 29.06 -35.85 -45.09
N LEU A 2 27.93 -35.91 -45.81
CA LEU A 2 27.42 -35.18 -46.97
C LEU A 2 25.87 -35.03 -46.88
N LEU A 3 25.37 -33.88 -47.37
CA LEU A 3 24.20 -33.64 -48.26
C LEU A 3 22.82 -34.27 -47.91
N SER A 4 21.79 -33.48 -47.59
CA SER A 4 20.89 -32.73 -48.50
C SER A 4 19.89 -33.59 -49.29
N ARG A 5 18.58 -33.41 -49.05
CA ARG A 5 17.61 -32.88 -50.04
C ARG A 5 16.17 -32.81 -49.47
N SER A 6 15.51 -31.71 -49.83
CA SER A 6 14.16 -31.26 -49.47
C SER A 6 13.07 -31.90 -50.36
N ARG A 7 11.79 -31.91 -49.90
CA ARG A 7 10.65 -31.14 -50.47
C ARG A 7 9.28 -31.62 -49.97
N LEU A 8 8.39 -30.64 -49.83
CA LEU A 8 6.98 -30.69 -49.46
C LEU A 8 6.10 -31.44 -50.49
N ALA A 9 4.97 -31.98 -50.04
CA ALA A 9 3.72 -31.94 -50.80
C ALA A 9 2.50 -32.00 -49.85
N SER A 10 1.70 -30.94 -49.93
CA SER A 10 0.38 -30.78 -49.33
C SER A 10 -0.65 -31.30 -50.35
N PHE A 11 -1.67 -32.04 -49.89
CA PHE A 11 -2.87 -32.31 -50.68
C PHE A 11 -4.10 -31.92 -49.87
N ALA A 12 -4.80 -30.90 -50.39
CA ALA A 12 -6.11 -30.47 -49.94
C ALA A 12 -7.18 -31.46 -50.43
N LEU A 13 -8.25 -31.64 -49.65
CA LEU A 13 -9.53 -32.08 -50.17
C LEU A 13 -10.66 -31.23 -49.59
N MET A 14 -11.33 -30.53 -50.49
CA MET A 14 -12.50 -29.69 -50.31
C MET A 14 -13.75 -30.55 -50.10
N THR A 15 -14.61 -30.21 -49.15
CA THR A 15 -16.05 -30.36 -49.32
C THR A 15 -16.78 -29.19 -48.64
N SER A 16 -17.41 -28.36 -49.48
CA SER A 16 -18.43 -27.39 -49.10
C SER A 16 -19.74 -28.12 -48.79
N LEU A 17 -20.45 -27.68 -47.75
CA LEU A 17 -21.92 -27.68 -47.78
C LEU A 17 -22.42 -26.36 -47.16
N VAL A 18 -23.04 -25.58 -48.03
CA VAL A 18 -23.74 -24.32 -47.76
C VAL A 18 -25.20 -24.66 -47.53
N ASN A 19 -25.78 -24.09 -46.47
CA ASN A 19 -27.19 -23.70 -46.34
C ASN A 19 -27.12 -22.45 -45.44
N GLY A 20 -27.39 -21.21 -45.88
CA GLY A 20 -28.69 -20.73 -46.38
C GLY A 20 -29.73 -20.98 -45.29
N LEU A 21 -30.37 -20.05 -44.61
CA LEU A 21 -30.94 -18.74 -44.93
C LEU A 21 -31.52 -18.26 -43.57
N LEU A 22 -31.29 -17.07 -43.01
CA LEU A 22 -32.10 -15.85 -43.22
C LEU A 22 -31.65 -14.81 -42.17
N ILE A 23 -31.32 -13.61 -42.64
CA ILE A 23 -31.36 -12.37 -41.87
C ILE A 23 -32.71 -11.71 -42.17
N PRO A 24 -33.36 -11.11 -41.16
CA PRO A 24 -33.96 -9.80 -41.40
C PRO A 24 -33.37 -8.76 -40.44
N SER A 25 -32.81 -7.71 -41.03
CA SER A 25 -32.48 -6.45 -40.37
C SER A 25 -33.77 -5.79 -39.86
N SER A 26 -33.72 -5.28 -38.63
CA SER A 26 -34.50 -4.11 -38.23
C SER A 26 -33.72 -3.36 -37.17
N ALA A 27 -33.29 -2.16 -37.53
CA ALA A 27 -32.60 -1.23 -36.65
C ALA A 27 -33.59 -0.60 -35.66
N MET A 28 -33.21 -0.48 -34.40
CA MET A 28 -33.62 0.63 -33.53
C MET A 28 -32.49 0.96 -32.55
N THR A 29 -31.95 2.16 -32.71
CA THR A 29 -31.08 2.88 -31.78
C THR A 29 -31.90 3.29 -30.56
N THR A 30 -31.39 3.14 -29.32
CA THR A 30 -31.53 4.07 -28.17
C THR A 30 -30.74 3.53 -26.96
N THR A 31 -29.63 4.20 -26.65
CA THR A 31 -29.11 4.64 -25.34
C THR A 31 -29.05 3.69 -24.11
N SER A 32 -27.82 3.49 -23.62
CA SER A 32 -27.29 2.97 -22.34
C SER A 32 -27.96 3.44 -21.01
N PRO A 33 -27.51 3.05 -19.79
CA PRO A 33 -26.50 2.05 -19.39
C PRO A 33 -26.93 1.06 -18.27
N SER A 34 -26.32 -0.13 -18.26
CA SER A 34 -26.22 -0.96 -17.06
C SER A 34 -25.03 -0.47 -16.21
N LEU A 35 -25.32 0.07 -15.03
CA LEU A 35 -24.34 0.40 -14.00
C LEU A 35 -23.85 -0.89 -13.33
N ILE A 36 -22.68 -1.39 -13.72
CA ILE A 36 -21.88 -2.27 -12.87
C ILE A 36 -20.94 -1.35 -12.09
N LEU A 37 -21.11 -1.33 -10.77
CA LEU A 37 -20.22 -0.69 -9.81
C LEU A 37 -18.89 -1.47 -9.82
N ASP A 38 -17.87 -0.95 -10.50
CA ASP A 38 -16.48 -1.33 -10.26
C ASP A 38 -15.99 -0.69 -8.96
N PRO A 39 -15.50 -1.47 -7.98
CA PRO A 39 -14.79 -0.90 -6.86
C PRO A 39 -13.40 -0.46 -7.32
N GLN A 40 -13.25 0.86 -7.42
CA GLN A 40 -12.01 1.59 -7.17
C GLN A 40 -10.92 1.50 -8.25
N ALA A 41 -11.07 2.39 -9.24
CA ALA A 41 -10.00 2.91 -10.07
C ALA A 41 -8.90 3.56 -9.22
N GLY A 42 -7.94 2.76 -8.73
CA GLY A 42 -6.60 3.23 -8.44
C GLY A 42 -5.87 3.38 -9.78
N GLY A 43 -5.55 4.63 -10.15
CA GLY A 43 -4.96 4.96 -11.45
C GLY A 43 -3.79 4.06 -11.82
N ARG A 44 -3.96 3.31 -12.91
CA ARG A 44 -2.93 2.55 -13.59
C ARG A 44 -1.89 3.54 -14.16
N SER A 45 -0.89 3.90 -13.38
CA SER A 45 0.27 4.64 -13.91
C SER A 45 1.10 3.67 -14.77
N SER A 46 0.82 3.70 -16.06
CA SER A 46 1.68 3.08 -17.07
C SER A 46 2.99 3.87 -17.15
N GLY A 47 4.08 3.27 -16.68
CA GLY A 47 5.43 3.49 -17.23
C GLY A 47 6.30 4.64 -16.71
N SER A 48 5.80 5.61 -15.94
CA SER A 48 6.66 6.68 -15.39
C SER A 48 7.19 6.34 -14.00
N LEU A 49 8.51 6.42 -13.81
CA LEU A 49 9.13 6.33 -12.49
C LEU A 49 8.64 7.49 -11.60
N ALA A 50 8.30 7.19 -10.35
CA ALA A 50 8.03 8.19 -9.33
C ALA A 50 9.31 9.00 -9.04
N PRO A 51 9.18 10.32 -8.84
CA PRO A 51 10.34 11.16 -8.54
C PRO A 51 10.92 10.81 -7.16
N MET A 52 12.25 10.84 -7.04
CA MET A 52 12.96 10.77 -5.76
C MET A 52 12.83 12.10 -5.00
N ALA A 53 11.60 12.44 -4.64
CA ALA A 53 11.23 13.70 -4.01
C ALA A 53 10.16 13.47 -2.94
N ARG A 54 10.06 14.43 -2.02
CA ARG A 54 8.99 14.49 -1.03
C ARG A 54 7.77 15.17 -1.64
N GLN A 55 6.60 14.54 -1.45
CA GLN A 55 5.30 15.10 -1.80
C GLN A 55 4.75 15.97 -0.65
N PRO A 56 3.76 16.84 -0.90
CA PRO A 56 3.06 17.56 0.15
C PRO A 56 2.38 16.63 1.16
N VAL A 57 2.21 17.11 2.40
CA VAL A 57 1.48 16.37 3.44
C VAL A 57 0.01 16.23 3.05
N LYS A 58 -0.52 15.03 3.16
CA LYS A 58 -1.95 14.72 3.03
C LYS A 58 -2.53 14.40 4.40
N CYS A 59 -3.31 15.33 4.93
CA CYS A 59 -3.94 15.19 6.23
C CYS A 59 -5.09 14.18 6.22
N HIS A 60 -5.26 13.48 7.34
CA HIS A 60 -6.46 12.69 7.58
C HIS A 60 -7.67 13.61 7.79
N SER A 61 -8.87 13.09 7.49
CA SER A 61 -10.11 13.77 7.89
C SER A 61 -10.35 13.51 9.36
N GLU A 62 -10.53 14.57 10.16
CA GLU A 62 -10.82 14.46 11.59
C GLU A 62 -12.12 13.67 11.86
N SER A 63 -13.09 13.77 10.94
CA SER A 63 -14.35 13.03 11.00
C SER A 63 -14.20 11.51 11.09
N ASP A 64 -13.07 10.97 10.62
CA ASP A 64 -12.79 9.54 10.64
C ASP A 64 -12.34 9.06 12.04
N PHE A 65 -12.25 9.98 13.00
CA PHE A 65 -11.76 9.78 14.36
C PHE A 65 -12.77 10.32 15.40
N PRO A 66 -14.03 9.88 15.38
CA PRO A 66 -15.06 10.44 16.25
C PRO A 66 -14.71 10.27 17.74
N GLY A 67 -14.66 11.38 18.48
CA GLY A 67 -14.36 11.39 19.91
C GLY A 67 -12.89 11.08 20.25
N HIS A 68 -11.98 11.29 19.31
CA HIS A 68 -10.55 11.13 19.58
C HIS A 68 -10.09 12.12 20.67
N ALA A 69 -9.08 11.71 21.44
CA ALA A 69 -8.43 12.59 22.40
C ALA A 69 -7.48 13.56 21.68
N ASP A 70 -7.21 14.70 22.31
CA ASP A 70 -6.20 15.65 21.81
C ASP A 70 -4.81 15.04 21.88
N VAL A 71 -4.09 15.12 20.76
CA VAL A 71 -2.72 14.62 20.67
C VAL A 71 -1.75 15.67 21.21
N ASN A 72 -0.89 15.28 22.14
CA ASN A 72 0.03 16.23 22.77
C ASN A 72 1.26 16.49 21.88
N TYR A 73 1.59 17.77 21.68
CA TYR A 73 2.73 18.19 20.85
C TYR A 73 4.08 17.60 21.29
N GLY A 74 4.36 17.59 22.59
CA GLY A 74 5.62 17.10 23.15
C GLY A 74 5.70 15.57 23.10
N MET A 75 4.61 14.89 23.46
CA MET A 75 4.52 13.43 23.37
C MET A 75 4.64 12.93 21.94
N GLN A 76 4.11 13.67 20.95
CA GLN A 76 4.28 13.29 19.55
C GLN A 76 5.75 13.34 19.13
N MET A 77 6.54 14.31 19.63
CA MET A 77 7.97 14.38 19.35
C MET A 77 8.71 13.18 19.93
N GLU A 78 8.46 12.85 21.21
CA GLU A 78 9.04 11.67 21.85
C GLU A 78 8.63 10.36 21.15
N ALA A 79 7.38 10.27 20.70
CA ALA A 79 6.89 9.11 19.95
C ALA A 79 7.56 8.99 18.57
N VAL A 80 7.84 10.12 17.89
CA VAL A 80 8.61 10.17 16.65
C VAL A 80 10.04 9.71 16.89
N ASP A 81 10.71 10.19 17.93
CA ASP A 81 12.07 9.76 18.28
C ASP A 81 12.08 8.25 18.56
N ALA A 82 11.11 7.75 19.34
CA ALA A 82 10.99 6.33 19.60
C ALA A 82 10.81 5.51 18.30
N PHE A 83 10.03 5.98 17.32
CA PHE A 83 9.82 5.29 16.05
C PHE A 83 11.05 5.38 15.14
N CYS A 84 11.53 6.60 14.92
CA CYS A 84 12.59 6.93 13.98
C CYS A 84 14.00 6.78 14.56
N GLU A 85 14.20 6.41 15.82
CA GLU A 85 15.51 5.98 16.38
C GLU A 85 15.51 4.51 16.77
N GLY A 86 14.37 3.82 16.58
CA GLY A 86 14.28 2.39 16.75
C GLY A 86 15.25 1.64 15.83
N LYS A 87 15.40 0.33 16.09
CA LYS A 87 16.21 -0.57 15.24
C LYS A 87 15.84 -0.51 13.75
N ASP A 88 14.67 0.06 13.45
CA ASP A 88 14.06 0.20 12.13
C ASP A 88 14.66 1.35 11.29
N LEU A 89 15.57 2.18 11.82
CA LEU A 89 16.35 3.14 11.00
C LEU A 89 17.21 2.44 9.93
N GLY A 90 17.69 1.24 10.25
CA GLY A 90 18.40 0.38 9.30
C GLY A 90 17.46 -0.32 8.31
N THR A 91 16.14 -0.24 8.51
CA THR A 91 15.18 -0.86 7.61
C THR A 91 15.26 -0.18 6.25
N THR A 92 15.46 -1.03 5.26
CA THR A 92 15.41 -0.67 3.85
C THR A 92 14.23 -1.41 3.23
N LEU A 93 13.25 -0.66 2.75
CA LEU A 93 12.16 -1.20 1.97
C LEU A 93 12.57 -1.23 0.49
N SER A 94 11.96 -2.14 -0.28
CA SER A 94 12.26 -2.33 -1.69
C SER A 94 11.00 -2.71 -2.46
N THR A 95 11.13 -2.86 -3.77
CA THR A 95 10.07 -3.36 -4.64
C THR A 95 9.54 -4.74 -4.23
N LEU A 96 10.28 -5.54 -3.45
CA LEU A 96 9.77 -6.80 -2.90
C LEU A 96 8.61 -6.61 -1.92
N HIS A 97 8.54 -5.43 -1.29
CA HIS A 97 7.46 -5.06 -0.37
C HIS A 97 6.30 -4.37 -1.09
N ASP A 98 6.34 -4.27 -2.42
CA ASP A 98 5.26 -3.71 -3.21
C ASP A 98 3.99 -4.59 -3.08
N PRO A 99 2.87 -4.03 -2.60
CA PRO A 99 1.61 -4.75 -2.56
C PRO A 99 1.14 -5.27 -3.94
N ALA A 100 1.56 -4.62 -5.04
CA ALA A 100 1.24 -5.07 -6.39
C ALA A 100 1.85 -6.43 -6.76
N ASP A 101 2.95 -6.83 -6.10
CA ASP A 101 3.58 -8.13 -6.32
C ASP A 101 2.81 -9.28 -5.65
N GLY A 102 1.90 -8.99 -4.71
CA GLY A 102 1.05 -9.99 -4.05
C GLY A 102 1.81 -11.05 -3.24
N ARG A 103 3.07 -10.80 -2.88
CA ARG A 103 3.97 -11.78 -2.24
C ARG A 103 3.58 -12.15 -0.81
N PHE A 104 2.89 -11.26 -0.11
CA PHE A 104 2.55 -11.43 1.29
C PHE A 104 1.02 -11.43 1.47
N PRO A 105 0.47 -12.25 2.38
CA PRO A 105 -0.96 -12.27 2.66
C PRO A 105 -1.45 -10.96 3.27
N ILE A 106 -0.54 -10.18 3.87
CA ILE A 106 -0.78 -8.87 4.45
C ILE A 106 0.25 -7.92 3.87
N THR A 107 -0.18 -6.72 3.47
CA THR A 107 0.74 -5.67 3.05
C THR A 107 1.82 -5.45 4.10
N TYR A 108 3.07 -5.59 3.67
CA TYR A 108 4.22 -5.29 4.51
C TYR A 108 4.21 -3.80 4.84
N LYS A 109 4.21 -3.49 6.13
CA LYS A 109 4.40 -2.14 6.65
C LYS A 109 5.27 -2.26 7.87
N GLU A 110 6.25 -1.37 7.99
CA GLU A 110 6.81 -1.07 9.30
C GLU A 110 5.72 -0.39 10.11
N ARG A 111 5.43 -0.92 11.30
CA ARG A 111 4.35 -0.45 12.16
C ARG A 111 4.85 -0.30 13.58
N LYS A 112 4.57 0.84 14.21
CA LYS A 112 4.78 1.01 15.65
C LYS A 112 3.60 1.74 16.26
N ARG A 113 3.06 1.16 17.33
CA ARG A 113 2.16 1.86 18.25
C ARG A 113 2.95 2.30 19.46
N TRP A 114 3.05 3.60 19.65
CA TRP A 114 3.49 4.19 20.92
C TRP A 114 2.25 4.65 21.70
N LYS A 115 2.33 4.64 23.02
CA LYS A 115 1.24 5.13 23.88
C LYS A 115 1.77 6.11 24.89
N ASP A 116 1.12 7.24 25.03
CA ASP A 116 1.50 8.18 26.07
C ASP A 116 1.16 7.65 27.47
N TRP A 117 1.76 8.30 28.46
CA TRP A 117 1.47 8.10 29.86
C TRP A 117 1.14 9.46 30.48
N PRO A 118 0.06 9.60 31.26
CA PRO A 118 -0.82 8.54 31.77
C PRO A 118 -2.05 8.22 30.90
N HIS A 119 -2.33 9.00 29.85
CA HIS A 119 -3.61 8.96 29.13
C HIS A 119 -3.78 7.73 28.20
N ARG A 120 -2.69 7.02 27.90
CA ARG A 120 -2.67 5.83 27.02
C ARG A 120 -3.21 6.11 25.62
N ILE A 121 -3.10 7.35 25.14
CA ILE A 121 -3.45 7.76 23.78
C ILE A 121 -2.50 7.05 22.81
N ASN A 122 -3.03 6.50 21.73
CA ASN A 122 -2.24 5.80 20.71
C ASN A 122 -1.60 6.79 19.73
N TYR A 123 -0.34 6.55 19.40
CA TYR A 123 0.45 7.23 18.40
C TYR A 123 0.94 6.15 17.44
N ASP A 124 0.28 6.02 16.30
CA ASP A 124 0.55 4.95 15.34
C ASP A 124 1.38 5.49 14.18
N PHE A 125 2.45 4.77 13.89
CA PHE A 125 3.39 5.09 12.82
C PHE A 125 3.42 3.94 11.83
N PHE A 126 3.35 4.28 10.55
CA PHE A 126 3.40 3.33 9.45
C PHE A 126 4.38 3.79 8.38
N VAL A 127 5.20 2.88 7.86
CA VAL A 127 5.96 3.10 6.63
C VAL A 127 5.77 1.91 5.71
N GLU A 128 5.30 2.18 4.49
CA GLU A 128 4.99 1.14 3.51
C GLU A 128 5.45 1.53 2.10
N TRP A 129 5.64 0.51 1.25
CA TRP A 129 5.88 0.72 -0.17
C TRP A 129 4.56 1.06 -0.88
N VAL A 130 4.54 2.14 -1.66
CA VAL A 130 3.35 2.55 -2.41
C VAL A 130 3.08 1.55 -3.54
N TRP A 131 1.83 1.11 -3.65
CA TRP A 131 1.37 0.16 -4.66
C TRP A 131 1.87 0.53 -6.06
N GLY A 132 2.54 -0.41 -6.73
CA GLY A 132 3.02 -0.26 -8.10
C GLY A 132 4.10 0.82 -8.29
N CYS A 133 4.59 1.44 -7.21
CA CYS A 133 5.52 2.55 -7.31
C CYS A 133 6.93 2.05 -7.66
N ARG A 134 7.56 2.71 -8.63
CA ARG A 134 8.95 2.44 -9.04
C ARG A 134 9.72 3.75 -9.06
N THR A 135 10.96 3.74 -8.60
CA THR A 135 11.89 4.88 -8.78
C THR A 135 13.14 4.43 -9.53
N THR A 136 14.10 5.34 -9.73
CA THR A 136 15.43 4.96 -10.23
C THR A 136 16.19 4.03 -9.26
N SER A 137 15.83 4.03 -7.98
CA SER A 137 16.29 3.07 -6.98
C SER A 137 15.24 2.00 -6.72
N GLN A 138 15.70 0.76 -6.52
CA GLN A 138 14.86 -0.35 -6.07
C GLN A 138 14.71 -0.40 -4.55
N PHE A 139 15.47 0.41 -3.82
CA PHE A 139 15.57 0.40 -2.37
C PHE A 139 15.47 1.80 -1.79
N GLN A 140 14.80 1.95 -0.65
CA GLN A 140 14.78 3.19 0.10
C GLN A 140 14.88 2.92 1.60
N SER A 141 15.77 3.66 2.27
CA SER A 141 15.90 3.65 3.72
C SER A 141 14.70 4.34 4.36
N VAL A 142 14.16 3.77 5.44
CA VAL A 142 13.12 4.43 6.25
C VAL A 142 13.69 5.69 6.92
N GLY A 143 14.89 5.60 7.48
CA GLY A 143 15.54 6.71 8.18
C GLY A 143 15.86 7.90 7.29
N LEU A 144 16.32 7.63 6.07
CA LEU A 144 16.76 8.65 5.13
C LEU A 144 16.33 8.30 3.69
N PRO A 145 15.03 8.48 3.36
CA PRO A 145 14.42 7.95 2.14
C PRO A 145 14.94 8.55 0.83
N LEU A 146 15.55 9.74 0.89
CA LEU A 146 16.18 10.41 -0.25
C LEU A 146 17.71 10.42 -0.19
N GLY A 147 18.31 9.70 0.78
CA GLY A 147 19.75 9.71 0.99
C GLY A 147 20.29 11.00 1.62
N ARG A 148 21.63 11.13 1.64
CA ARG A 148 22.35 12.21 2.33
C ARG A 148 21.90 13.59 1.84
N GLY A 149 21.56 14.47 2.78
CA GLY A 149 21.07 15.82 2.47
C GLY A 149 19.57 15.90 2.18
N GLY A 150 18.87 14.77 2.15
CA GLY A 150 17.41 14.71 2.07
C GLY A 150 16.71 14.84 3.42
N VAL A 151 15.37 14.76 3.38
CA VAL A 151 14.52 14.75 4.59
C VAL A 151 14.67 13.43 5.36
N SER A 152 14.64 13.50 6.69
CA SER A 152 14.73 12.32 7.57
C SER A 152 13.35 11.79 7.97
N CYS A 153 13.30 10.55 8.48
CA CYS A 153 12.12 9.96 9.12
C CYS A 153 11.51 10.91 10.16
N HIS A 154 12.35 11.49 11.03
CA HIS A 154 11.94 12.43 12.08
C HIS A 154 11.19 13.61 11.49
N THR A 155 11.79 14.29 10.50
CA THR A 155 11.18 15.45 9.85
C THR A 155 9.86 15.07 9.20
N ILE A 156 9.80 13.95 8.47
CA ILE A 156 8.59 13.53 7.75
C ILE A 156 7.45 13.21 8.74
N MET A 157 7.72 12.39 9.76
CA MET A 157 6.70 11.99 10.74
C MET A 157 6.26 13.15 11.63
N ARG A 158 7.16 14.08 11.94
CA ARG A 158 6.82 15.30 12.67
C ARG A 158 5.96 16.23 11.83
N ASP A 159 6.28 16.42 10.55
CA ASP A 159 5.50 17.26 9.65
C ASP A 159 4.12 16.70 9.35
N ASN A 160 3.97 15.37 9.29
CA ASN A 160 2.65 14.72 9.18
C ASN A 160 1.70 15.09 10.34
N TYR A 161 2.24 15.51 11.49
CA TYR A 161 1.48 16.06 12.60
C TYR A 161 1.36 17.58 12.50
N LEU A 162 2.48 18.30 12.38
CA LEU A 162 2.50 19.77 12.49
C LEU A 162 1.81 20.51 11.34
N GLN A 163 1.79 19.93 10.15
CA GLN A 163 1.19 20.56 8.96
C GLN A 163 -0.30 20.26 8.84
N CYS A 164 -0.87 19.49 9.77
CA CYS A 164 -2.28 19.12 9.77
C CYS A 164 -3.01 19.76 10.95
N ASN A 165 -3.95 20.67 10.63
CA ASN A 165 -4.85 21.26 11.61
C ASN A 165 -6.15 20.42 11.70
N ASN A 166 -6.06 19.23 12.30
CA ASN A 166 -7.14 18.25 12.37
C ASN A 166 -7.24 17.58 13.75
N GLY A 167 -7.17 18.37 14.83
CA GLY A 167 -7.21 17.84 16.21
C GLY A 167 -6.00 16.97 16.59
N GLY A 168 -4.97 16.92 15.73
CA GLY A 168 -3.75 16.15 15.96
C GLY A 168 -3.80 14.70 15.47
N VAL A 169 -4.87 14.28 14.77
CA VAL A 169 -4.95 12.93 14.19
C VAL A 169 -3.90 12.70 13.11
N GLY A 170 -3.35 13.76 12.51
CA GLY A 170 -2.16 13.71 11.67
C GLY A 170 -2.46 13.44 10.20
N GLY A 171 -1.55 12.74 9.53
CA GLY A 171 -1.58 12.59 8.09
C GLY A 171 -0.45 11.73 7.55
N SER A 172 -0.24 11.85 6.24
CA SER A 172 0.72 11.04 5.51
C SER A 172 1.52 11.86 4.50
N THR A 173 2.73 11.41 4.20
CA THR A 173 3.62 12.00 3.20
C THR A 173 4.28 10.89 2.41
N GLN A 174 4.22 10.97 1.09
CA GLN A 174 4.99 10.11 0.22
C GLN A 174 6.37 10.71 -0.08
N VAL A 175 7.42 9.90 0.03
CA VAL A 175 8.81 10.28 -0.29
C VAL A 175 9.45 9.20 -1.17
N GLY A 176 9.60 9.49 -2.46
CA GLY A 176 9.86 8.46 -3.45
C GLY A 176 8.70 7.46 -3.50
N CYS A 177 8.97 6.18 -3.22
CA CYS A 177 7.98 5.11 -3.11
C CYS A 177 7.63 4.71 -1.68
N LEU A 178 8.14 5.42 -0.66
CA LEU A 178 7.75 5.17 0.73
C LEU A 178 6.62 6.11 1.12
N LEU A 179 5.54 5.57 1.69
CA LEU A 179 4.48 6.33 2.33
C LEU A 179 4.67 6.29 3.84
N PHE A 180 4.94 7.46 4.41
CA PHE A 180 5.05 7.66 5.86
C PHE A 180 3.71 8.16 6.37
N THR A 181 3.12 7.47 7.33
CA THR A 181 1.83 7.84 7.94
C THR A 181 1.98 7.95 9.45
N PHE A 182 1.50 9.05 10.01
CA PHE A 182 1.28 9.23 11.43
C PHE A 182 -0.21 9.33 11.69
N THR A 183 -0.72 8.51 12.60
CA THR A 183 -2.11 8.53 13.02
C THR A 183 -2.19 8.64 14.54
N GLY A 184 -2.66 9.78 15.01
CA GLY A 184 -2.86 10.06 16.43
C GLY A 184 -4.27 9.74 16.91
N ALA A 185 -4.41 9.29 18.16
CA ALA A 185 -5.66 9.18 18.90
C ALA A 185 -6.79 8.35 18.26
N LYS A 186 -6.52 7.54 17.22
CA LYS A 186 -7.49 6.58 16.63
C LYS A 186 -8.07 5.59 17.63
N GLY A 187 -7.36 5.35 18.72
CA GLY A 187 -7.75 4.36 19.72
C GLY A 187 -7.59 2.92 19.20
N GLY A 188 -8.44 2.03 19.68
CA GLY A 188 -8.37 0.61 19.38
C GLY A 188 -7.29 -0.13 20.19
N ARG A 189 -7.49 -1.46 20.32
CA ARG A 189 -6.56 -2.35 21.02
C ARG A 189 -5.37 -2.73 20.12
N CYS A 190 -5.63 -2.88 18.82
CA CYS A 190 -4.67 -3.30 17.81
C CYS A 190 -4.22 -2.21 16.86
N ILE A 191 -2.96 -2.32 16.42
CA ILE A 191 -2.44 -1.58 15.26
C ILE A 191 -2.79 -2.27 13.94
N LEU A 192 -3.05 -3.59 13.95
CA LEU A 192 -3.59 -4.32 12.81
C LEU A 192 -5.10 -4.11 12.70
N THR A 193 -5.63 -4.12 11.48
CA THR A 193 -7.09 -4.22 11.27
C THR A 193 -7.58 -5.63 11.61
N GLU A 194 -8.90 -5.79 11.74
CA GLU A 194 -9.51 -7.11 11.98
C GLU A 194 -9.25 -8.07 10.80
N GLU A 195 -9.23 -7.56 9.57
CA GLU A 195 -8.91 -8.33 8.37
C GLU A 195 -7.44 -8.76 8.37
N GLU A 196 -6.52 -7.85 8.69
CA GLU A 196 -5.10 -8.16 8.82
C GLU A 196 -4.86 -9.19 9.94
N LEU A 197 -5.58 -9.07 11.06
CA LEU A 197 -5.52 -10.02 12.16
C LEU A 197 -6.03 -11.40 11.73
N LYS A 198 -7.15 -11.45 11.00
CA LYS A 198 -7.70 -12.71 10.44
C LYS A 198 -6.73 -13.37 9.47
N LEU A 199 -6.15 -12.62 8.54
CA LEU A 199 -5.19 -13.13 7.57
C LEU A 199 -3.93 -13.66 8.26
N ARG A 200 -3.48 -12.97 9.31
CA ARG A 200 -2.35 -13.40 10.13
C ARG A 200 -2.66 -14.72 10.83
N THR A 201 -3.83 -14.85 11.44
CA THR A 201 -4.24 -16.09 12.13
C THR A 201 -4.29 -17.27 11.17
N ILE A 202 -4.77 -17.07 9.94
CA ILE A 202 -4.77 -18.10 8.90
C ILE A 202 -3.32 -18.51 8.57
N TYR A 203 -2.46 -17.54 8.27
CA TYR A 203 -1.05 -17.79 7.95
C TYR A 203 -0.32 -18.51 9.10
N ASP A 204 -0.50 -18.04 10.34
CA ASP A 204 0.13 -18.64 11.51
C ASP A 204 -0.30 -20.10 11.70
N LYS A 205 -1.59 -20.41 11.47
CA LYS A 205 -2.12 -21.78 11.52
C LYS A 205 -1.54 -22.67 10.43
N GLU A 206 -1.47 -22.18 9.20
CA GLU A 206 -0.92 -22.93 8.05
C GLU A 206 0.56 -23.25 8.23
N HIS A 207 1.31 -22.36 8.86
CA HIS A 207 2.75 -22.48 9.06
C HIS A 207 3.16 -22.95 10.47
N GLY A 208 2.21 -23.32 11.34
CA GLY A 208 2.48 -23.79 12.70
C GLY A 208 3.17 -22.75 13.59
N ILE A 209 2.97 -21.46 13.32
CA ILE A 209 3.59 -20.35 14.06
C ILE A 209 2.79 -20.08 15.33
N THR A 210 3.44 -20.19 16.49
CA THR A 210 2.85 -19.77 17.77
C THR A 210 3.42 -18.42 18.18
N ARG A 211 2.54 -17.45 18.45
CA ARG A 211 2.93 -16.10 18.88
C ARG A 211 2.60 -15.85 20.34
N PRO A 212 3.37 -15.02 21.07
CA PRO A 212 3.03 -14.63 22.42
C PRO A 212 1.63 -13.99 22.50
N LYS A 213 0.91 -14.23 23.60
CA LYS A 213 -0.35 -13.52 23.89
C LYS A 213 -0.10 -12.02 23.80
N SER A 214 -0.82 -11.36 22.91
CA SER A 214 -0.76 -9.91 22.75
C SER A 214 -2.10 -9.30 23.11
N SER A 215 -2.11 -8.02 23.50
CA SER A 215 -3.33 -7.23 23.72
C SER A 215 -4.21 -7.11 22.48
N CYS A 216 -3.69 -7.58 21.34
CA CYS A 216 -4.35 -7.63 20.06
C CYS A 216 -5.34 -8.78 19.87
N GLY A 217 -5.46 -9.68 20.86
CA GLY A 217 -6.29 -10.88 20.75
C GLY A 217 -5.50 -12.12 20.34
N MET A 218 -6.13 -13.27 20.57
CA MET A 218 -5.88 -14.58 19.97
C MET A 218 -7.16 -14.96 19.23
#